data_AF-A0A225W7Y6-F1
#
_entry.id   AF-A0A225W7Y6-F1
#
_cell.length_a   1.000
_cell.length_b   1.000
_cell.length_c   1.000
_cell.angle_alpha   90.00
_cell.angle_beta   90.00
_cell.angle_gamma   90.00
#
_symmetry.space_group_name_H-M   'P 1'
#
loop_
_entity.id
_entity.type
_entity.pdbx_description
1 polymer ?
#
loop_
_entity_poly.entity_id
_entity_poly.type
_entity_poly.pdbx_seq_one_letter_code
_entity_poly.pdbx_strand_id
1 'polypeptide(L)'
;MPVEIKVLSGALTNWFKPLMASLIHPDQKDFIPVRSIHHQVMLVRDLQHLVTSRGGKGVATFLDFAKAYDRMNHEYLFKVMECQVLVLKCCRGSDCPTKARNVH
;
A
#
# COMPACT_ATOMS: atom_id res chain seq x y z
N MET A 1 -18.83 -15.57 -11.80
CA MET A 1 -17.39 -15.47 -12.14
C MET A 1 -16.87 -16.88 -12.42
N PRO A 2 -16.34 -17.14 -13.63
CA PRO A 2 -15.77 -18.44 -14.02
C PRO A 2 -14.65 -18.91 -13.08
N VAL A 3 -14.57 -20.22 -12.84
CA VAL A 3 -13.57 -20.85 -11.95
C VAL A 3 -12.14 -20.63 -12.45
N GLU A 4 -11.93 -20.65 -13.77
CA GLU A 4 -10.62 -20.44 -14.38
C GLU A 4 -10.02 -19.07 -14.06
N ILE A 5 -10.86 -18.03 -14.07
CA ILE A 5 -10.43 -16.66 -13.74
C ILE A 5 -10.03 -16.56 -12.26
N LYS A 6 -10.69 -17.31 -11.37
CA LYS A 6 -10.29 -17.36 -9.95
C LYS A 6 -8.94 -18.05 -9.77
N VAL A 7 -8.68 -19.13 -10.50
CA VAL A 7 -7.39 -19.83 -10.45
C VAL A 7 -6.27 -18.91 -10.97
N LEU A 8 -6.48 -18.27 -12.11
CA LEU A 8 -5.51 -17.32 -12.67
C LEU A 8 -5.26 -16.13 -11.74
N SER A 9 -6.33 -15.55 -11.17
CA SER A 9 -6.23 -14.47 -10.19
C SER A 9 -5.46 -14.89 -8.93
N GLY A 10 -5.68 -16.12 -8.45
CA GLY A 10 -4.94 -16.68 -7.31
C GLY A 10 -3.45 -16.84 -7.62
N ALA A 11 -3.11 -17.36 -8.79
CA ALA A 11 -1.73 -17.50 -9.24
C ALA A 11 -1.04 -16.12 -9.36
N LEU A 12 -1.72 -15.14 -9.96
CA LEU A 12 -1.23 -13.77 -10.11
C LEU A 12 -1.01 -13.10 -8.76
N THR A 13 -1.94 -13.27 -7.82
CA THR A 13 -1.81 -12.75 -6.44
C THR A 13 -0.58 -13.33 -5.77
N ASN A 14 -0.34 -14.64 -5.88
CA ASN A 14 0.85 -15.27 -5.30
C ASN A 14 2.15 -14.74 -5.89
N TRP A 15 2.16 -14.41 -7.19
CA TRP A 15 3.32 -13.81 -7.84
C TRP A 15 3.61 -12.38 -7.34
N PHE A 16 2.56 -11.58 -7.11
CA PHE A 16 2.71 -10.19 -6.65
C PHE A 16 2.94 -10.04 -5.14
N LYS A 17 2.57 -11.02 -4.31
CA LYS A 17 2.76 -10.98 -2.84
C LYS A 17 4.14 -10.46 -2.38
N PRO A 18 5.29 -10.99 -2.87
CA PRO A 18 6.61 -10.50 -2.43
C PRO A 18 6.89 -9.06 -2.89
N LEU A 19 6.37 -8.63 -4.04
CA LEU A 19 6.52 -7.27 -4.54
C LEU A 19 5.69 -6.28 -3.71
N MET A 20 4.46 -6.66 -3.36
CA MET A 20 3.56 -5.86 -2.54
C MET A 20 4.13 -5.56 -1.14
N ALA A 21 4.87 -6.50 -0.53
CA ALA A 21 5.52 -6.28 0.75
C ALA A 21 6.59 -5.16 0.71
N SER A 22 7.22 -4.95 -0.44
CA SER A 22 8.20 -3.87 -0.64
C SER A 22 7.56 -2.54 -1.04
N LEU A 23 6.37 -2.59 -1.67
CA LEU A 23 5.65 -1.42 -2.17
C LEU A 23 4.78 -0.75 -1.10
N ILE A 24 4.18 -1.56 -0.24
CA ILE A 24 3.19 -1.12 0.73
C ILE A 24 3.88 -0.74 2.04
N HIS A 25 3.57 0.45 2.56
CA HIS A 25 4.09 0.93 3.83
C HIS A 25 3.83 -0.08 4.97
N PRO A 26 4.74 -0.25 5.94
CA PRO A 26 4.56 -1.17 7.08
C PRO A 26 3.28 -0.94 7.90
N ASP A 27 2.69 0.25 7.82
CA ASP A 27 1.47 0.60 8.58
C ASP A 27 0.15 0.33 7.83
N GLN A 28 0.18 -0.01 6.54
CA GLN A 28 -1.03 -0.42 5.83
C GLN A 28 -1.33 -1.88 6.17
N LYS A 29 -2.36 -2.12 6.99
CA LYS A 29 -2.62 -3.44 7.60
C LYS A 29 -3.65 -4.29 6.85
N ASP A 30 -4.34 -3.73 5.87
CA ASP A 30 -5.40 -4.44 5.17
C ASP A 30 -4.87 -5.26 3.99
N PHE A 31 -5.45 -6.45 3.75
CA PHE A 31 -5.11 -7.38 2.66
C PHE A 31 -3.67 -7.95 2.60
N ILE A 32 -2.84 -7.74 3.64
CA ILE A 32 -1.52 -8.37 3.76
C ILE A 32 -1.60 -9.54 4.76
N PRO A 33 -1.21 -10.77 4.38
CA PRO A 33 -1.16 -11.88 5.33
C PRO A 33 -0.23 -11.52 6.50
N VAL A 34 -0.62 -11.87 7.72
CA VAL A 34 0.03 -11.53 9.02
C VAL A 34 -0.37 -10.17 9.61
N ARG A 35 -1.11 -9.31 8.90
CA ARG A 35 -1.63 -8.04 9.48
C ARG A 35 -3.11 -8.19 9.83
N SER A 36 -3.41 -8.25 11.13
CA SER A 36 -4.80 -8.31 11.62
C SER A 36 -5.36 -6.92 11.88
N ILE A 37 -6.63 -6.72 11.53
CA ILE A 37 -7.44 -5.54 11.87
C ILE A 37 -7.38 -5.25 13.38
N HIS A 38 -7.25 -6.29 14.20
CA HIS A 38 -7.12 -6.15 15.65
C HIS A 38 -5.94 -5.26 16.05
N HIS A 39 -4.80 -5.36 15.37
CA HIS A 39 -3.64 -4.50 15.64
C HIS A 39 -3.88 -3.04 15.26
N GLN A 40 -4.81 -2.75 14.35
CA GLN A 40 -5.19 -1.37 14.01
C GLN A 40 -6.11 -0.79 15.07
N VAL A 41 -7.08 -1.57 15.56
CA VAL A 41 -7.95 -1.16 16.67
C VAL A 41 -7.16 -0.88 17.94
N MET A 42 -6.20 -1.76 18.28
CA MET A 42 -5.32 -1.55 19.43
C MET A 42 -4.47 -0.28 19.28
N LEU A 43 -3.88 -0.05 18.09
CA LEU A 43 -3.11 1.16 17.81
C LEU A 43 -3.92 2.44 18.02
N VAL A 44 -5.16 2.49 17.52
CA VAL A 44 -6.05 3.66 17.69
C VAL A 44 -6.38 3.88 19.16
N ARG A 45 -6.64 2.80 19.91
CA ARG A 45 -6.90 2.87 21.35
C ARG A 45 -5.71 3.40 22.14
N ASP A 46 -4.51 2.94 21.81
CA ASP A 46 -3.28 3.37 22.47
C ASP A 46 -2.97 4.85 22.17
N LEU A 47 -3.21 5.29 20.93
CA LEU A 47 -3.10 6.70 20.55
C LEU A 47 -4.09 7.58 21.33
N GLN A 48 -5.35 7.15 21.44
CA GLN A 48 -6.35 7.87 22.23
C GLN A 48 -5.94 7.97 23.70
N HIS A 49 -5.46 6.86 24.29
CA HIS A 49 -5.00 6.83 25.67
C HIS A 49 -3.78 7.75 25.89
N LEU A 50 -2.82 7.76 24.97
CA LEU A 50 -1.63 8.63 25.04
C LEU A 50 -1.98 10.12 24.96
N VAL A 51 -2.91 10.51 24.07
CA VAL A 51 -3.36 11.90 23.96
C VAL A 51 -4.07 12.33 25.24
N THR A 52 -4.90 11.45 25.80
CA THR A 52 -5.65 11.72 27.04
C THR A 52 -4.72 11.84 28.24
N SER A 53 -3.73 10.96 28.37
CA SER A 53 -2.78 10.96 29.50
C SER A 53 -1.83 12.16 29.48
N ARG A 54 -1.54 12.73 28.31
CA ARG A 54 -0.75 13.95 28.16
C ARG A 54 -1.56 15.25 28.30
N GLY A 55 -2.87 15.15 28.59
CA GLY A 55 -3.76 16.31 28.68
C GLY A 55 -3.94 17.06 27.36
N GLY A 56 -3.59 16.43 26.23
CA GLY A 56 -3.67 17.02 24.90
C GLY A 56 -5.06 16.88 24.29
N LYS A 57 -5.38 17.72 23.30
CA LYS A 57 -6.54 17.54 22.43
C LYS A 57 -6.06 16.94 21.11
N GLY A 58 -6.66 15.82 20.71
CA GLY A 58 -6.40 15.16 19.43
C GLY A 58 -7.68 15.01 18.63
N VAL A 59 -7.54 14.98 17.30
CA VAL A 59 -8.65 14.74 16.37
C VAL A 59 -8.36 13.45 15.62
N ALA A 60 -9.33 12.54 15.61
CA ALA A 60 -9.30 11.35 14.77
C ALA A 60 -10.15 11.61 13.52
N THR A 61 -9.54 11.51 12.35
CA THR A 61 -10.24 11.67 11.06
C THR A 61 -10.35 10.31 10.39
N PHE A 62 -11.59 9.89 10.12
CA PHE A 62 -11.87 8.66 9.39
C PHE A 62 -12.12 8.99 7.92
N LEU A 63 -11.32 8.42 7.03
CA LEU A 63 -11.47 8.57 5.57
C LEU A 63 -11.87 7.22 4.97
N ASP A 64 -12.93 7.22 4.16
CA ASP A 64 -13.39 6.04 3.44
C ASP A 64 -13.65 6.37 1.96
N PHE A 65 -13.40 5.40 1.08
CA PHE A 65 -13.61 5.53 -0.35
C PHE A 65 -14.90 4.81 -0.77
N ALA A 66 -15.94 5.60 -1.10
CA ALA A 66 -17.17 5.05 -1.64
C ALA A 66 -16.91 4.36 -3.00
N LYS A 67 -17.18 3.05 -3.08
CA LYS A 67 -17.02 2.22 -4.29
C LYS A 67 -15.60 2.32 -4.88
N ALA A 68 -14.58 2.12 -4.04
CA ALA A 68 -13.17 2.25 -4.42
C ALA A 68 -12.79 1.50 -5.72
N TYR A 69 -13.29 0.28 -5.90
CA TYR A 69 -13.01 -0.53 -7.10
C TYR A 69 -13.79 -0.08 -8.35
N ASP A 70 -14.93 0.58 -8.20
CA ASP A 70 -15.71 1.07 -9.36
C ASP A 70 -15.19 2.43 -9.85
N ARG A 71 -14.58 3.22 -8.94
CA ARG A 71 -14.11 4.60 -9.22
C ARG A 71 -12.60 4.69 -9.47
N MET A 72 -11.89 3.57 -9.45
CA MET A 72 -10.47 3.55 -9.73
C MET A 72 -10.18 3.92 -11.20
N ASN A 73 -9.23 4.82 -11.41
CA ASN A 73 -8.72 5.08 -12.75
C ASN A 73 -7.71 3.99 -13.12
N HIS A 74 -8.09 3.12 -14.06
CA HIS A 74 -7.24 2.02 -14.52
C HIS A 74 -5.93 2.49 -15.17
N GLU A 75 -5.95 3.58 -15.95
CA GLU A 75 -4.75 4.12 -16.59
C GLU A 75 -3.73 4.59 -15.55
N TYR A 76 -4.21 5.27 -14.51
CA TYR A 76 -3.36 5.68 -13.39
C TYR A 76 -2.80 4.46 -12.65
N LEU A 77 -3.62 3.44 -12.39
CA LEU A 77 -3.16 2.22 -11.73
C LEU A 77 -2.04 1.53 -12.54
N PHE A 78 -2.20 1.37 -13.85
CA PHE A 78 -1.18 0.75 -14.71
C PHE A 78 0.12 1.56 -14.74
N LYS A 79 0.05 2.89 -14.86
CA LYS A 79 1.23 3.77 -14.79
C LYS A 79 1.99 3.60 -13.47
N VAL A 80 1.29 3.53 -12.34
CA VAL A 80 1.91 3.30 -11.03
C VAL A 80 2.57 1.92 -10.97
N MET A 81 1.89 0.87 -11.45
CA MET A 81 2.46 -0.48 -11.47
C MET A 81 3.71 -0.58 -12.35
N GLU A 82 3.70 0.05 -13.53
CA GLU A 82 4.86 0.12 -14.42
C GLU A 82 6.04 0.81 -13.74
N CYS A 83 5.82 2.00 -13.15
CA CYS A 83 6.87 2.72 -12.42
C CYS A 83 7.46 1.88 -11.28
N GLN A 84 6.64 1.18 -10.50
CA GLN A 84 7.09 0.43 -9.33
C GLN A 84 7.83 -0.87 -9.71
N VAL A 85 7.36 -1.57 -10.74
CA VAL A 85 8.05 -2.74 -11.29
C VAL A 85 9.37 -2.33 -11.97
N LEU A 86 9.41 -1.16 -12.61
CA LEU A 86 10.64 -0.60 -13.17
C LEU A 86 11.62 -0.14 -12.10
N VAL A 87 11.18 0.46 -10.98
CA VAL A 87 12.07 0.85 -9.87
C VAL A 87 12.73 -0.37 -9.23
N LEU A 88 12.01 -1.47 -9.04
CA LEU A 88 12.60 -2.73 -8.56
C LEU A 88 13.58 -3.37 -9.56
N LYS A 89 13.40 -3.16 -10.87
CA LYS A 89 14.37 -3.55 -11.91
C LYS A 89 15.57 -2.59 -12.00
N CYS A 90 15.35 -1.30 -11.80
CA CYS A 90 16.37 -0.25 -11.92
C CYS A 90 17.35 -0.27 -10.74
N CYS A 91 16.93 -0.70 -9.55
CA CYS A 91 17.85 -0.90 -8.42
C CYS A 91 18.76 -2.15 -8.54
N ARG A 92 18.68 -2.92 -9.64
CA ARG A 92 19.59 -4.05 -9.93
C ARG A 92 20.50 -3.83 -11.15
N GLY A 93 20.41 -2.69 -11.82
CA GLY A 93 21.29 -2.33 -12.93
C GLY A 93 21.94 -0.98 -12.66
N SER A 94 23.22 -0.83 -12.98
CA SER A 94 24.05 0.36 -12.76
C SER A 94 23.64 1.61 -13.57
N ASP A 95 22.44 1.67 -14.13
CA ASP A 95 21.92 2.80 -14.91
C ASP A 95 20.61 3.30 -14.33
N CYS A 96 20.71 4.26 -13.40
CA CYS A 96 19.59 5.00 -12.84
C CYS A 96 19.59 6.43 -13.41
N PRO A 97 18.58 6.85 -14.19
CA PRO A 97 18.56 8.16 -14.85
C PRO A 97 18.23 9.34 -13.92
N THR A 98 18.00 9.12 -12.61
CA THR A 98 17.63 10.18 -11.66
C THR A 98 18.81 11.01 -11.15
N LYS A 99 20.05 10.76 -11.57
CA LYS A 99 21.22 11.53 -11.10
C LYS A 99 21.50 12.83 -11.87
N ALA A 100 20.63 13.25 -12.78
CA ALA A 100 20.81 14.48 -13.56
C ALA A 100 19.69 15.49 -13.31
N ARG A 101 19.65 16.07 -12.10
CA ARG A 101 19.11 17.43 -11.92
C ARG A 101 19.76 18.11 -10.72
N ASN A 102 21.04 18.46 -10.87
CA ASN A 102 21.60 19.59 -10.13
C ASN A 102 20.92 20.85 -10.68
N VAL A 103 20.10 21.50 -9.85
CA VAL A 103 19.70 22.89 -10.07
C VAL A 103 20.70 23.73 -9.28
N HIS A 104 21.63 24.34 -10.02
CA HIS A 104 22.24 25.60 -9.61
C HIS A 104 21.34 26.75 -10.06
#